data_AF-A0AA42EH93-F1
#
_entry.id   AF-A0AA42EH93-F1
#
_cell.length_a   1.000
_cell.length_b   1.000
_cell.length_c   1.000
_cell.angle_alpha   90.00
_cell.angle_beta   90.00
_cell.angle_gamma   90.00
#
_symmetry.space_group_name_H-M   'P 1'
#
loop_
_entity.id
_entity.type
_entity.pdbx_description
1 polymer ?
#
loop_
_entity_poly.entity_id
_entity_poly.type
_entity_poly.pdbx_seq_one_letter_code
_entity_poly.pdbx_strand_id
1 'polypeptide(L)'
;MGLVATTLVSETAVHARFSDRPDLTAATQWFEFQVPLAELDIVEPRPVHPRNSQTRFISAAKLAALRHLYKMIGAEIVRLQDELRKPE
;
A
#
# COMPACT_ATOMS: atom_id res chain seq x y z
N MET A 1 13.30 -10.14 9.43
CA MET A 1 12.45 -10.48 8.28
C MET A 1 11.96 -9.17 7.68
N GLY A 2 12.27 -8.91 6.41
CA GLY A 2 11.82 -7.70 5.72
C GLY A 2 11.02 -8.12 4.49
N LEU A 3 9.77 -7.68 4.40
CA LEU A 3 8.96 -7.85 3.20
C LEU A 3 9.44 -6.84 2.15
N VAL A 4 9.62 -7.26 0.90
CA VAL A 4 9.93 -6.33 -0.21
C VAL A 4 8.65 -6.03 -0.96
N ALA A 5 8.35 -4.73 -1.10
CA ALA A 5 7.16 -4.25 -1.78
C ALA A 5 7.49 -3.85 -3.22
N THR A 6 6.73 -4.38 -4.17
CA THR A 6 6.62 -3.81 -5.52
C THR A 6 5.31 -3.05 -5.60
N THR A 7 5.35 -1.82 -6.12
CA THR A 7 4.14 -0.97 -6.21
C THR A 7 4.01 -0.37 -7.60
N LEU A 8 2.91 -0.67 -8.28
CA LEU A 8 2.54 -0.16 -9.59
C LEU A 8 1.30 0.73 -9.46
N VAL A 9 1.25 1.83 -10.20
CA VAL A 9 0.06 2.67 -10.32
C VAL A 9 -0.52 2.43 -11.71
N SER A 10 -1.75 1.92 -11.75
CA SER A 10 -2.55 1.75 -12.97
C SER A 10 -3.50 2.94 -13.12
N GLU A 11 -4.34 2.94 -14.16
CA GLU A 11 -5.32 4.01 -14.40
C GLU A 11 -6.35 4.16 -13.27
N THR A 12 -6.67 3.07 -12.56
CA THR A 12 -7.78 3.04 -11.59
C THR A 12 -7.37 2.64 -10.17
N ALA A 13 -6.18 2.06 -10.00
CA ALA A 13 -5.74 1.53 -8.71
C ALA A 13 -4.22 1.54 -8.53
N VAL A 14 -3.79 1.55 -7.26
CA VAL A 14 -2.43 1.21 -6.85
C VAL A 14 -2.38 -0.27 -6.48
N HIS A 15 -1.49 -1.00 -7.15
CA HIS A 15 -1.23 -2.42 -6.92
C HIS A 15 0.04 -2.55 -6.09
N ALA A 16 -0.03 -3.22 -4.95
CA ALA A 16 1.11 -3.48 -4.07
C ALA A 16 1.26 -4.98 -3.85
N ARG A 17 2.47 -5.49 -4.06
CA ARG A 17 2.78 -6.91 -3.89
C ARG A 17 3.99 -7.05 -2.98
N PHE A 18 3.84 -7.85 -1.92
CA PHE A 18 4.82 -8.09 -0.88
C PHE A 18 5.28 -9.55 -0.91
N SER A 19 6.57 -9.80 -0.83
CA SER A 19 7.14 -11.15 -0.71
C SER A 19 7.56 -11.45 0.73
N ASP A 20 7.44 -12.72 1.14
CA ASP A 20 7.94 -13.22 2.43
C ASP A 20 9.47 -13.13 2.57
N ARG A 21 10.17 -13.03 1.43
CA ARG A 21 11.63 -12.96 1.36
C ARG A 21 12.11 -11.69 0.67
N PRO A 22 13.27 -11.14 1.09
CA PRO A 22 13.85 -9.97 0.46
C PRO A 22 14.43 -10.24 -0.93
N ASP A 23 14.91 -11.46 -1.18
CA ASP A 23 15.24 -11.91 -2.54
C ASP A 23 13.97 -12.40 -3.24
N LEU A 24 13.54 -11.65 -4.26
CA LEU A 24 12.33 -11.95 -5.02
C LEU A 24 12.40 -13.27 -5.78
N THR A 25 13.60 -13.72 -6.16
CA THR A 25 13.78 -15.00 -6.88
C THR A 25 13.61 -16.20 -5.97
N ALA A 26 13.80 -16.01 -4.66
CA ALA A 26 13.65 -17.03 -3.64
C ALA A 26 12.31 -16.91 -2.88
N ALA A 27 11.42 -16.00 -3.27
CA ALA A 27 10.13 -15.77 -2.63
C ALA A 27 9.27 -17.04 -2.70
N THR A 28 8.72 -17.46 -1.56
CA THR A 28 7.87 -18.65 -1.48
C THR A 28 6.40 -18.30 -1.34
N GLN A 29 6.11 -17.09 -0.84
CA GLN A 29 4.76 -16.59 -0.67
C GLN A 29 4.69 -15.13 -1.11
N TRP A 30 3.53 -14.77 -1.64
CA TRP A 30 3.22 -13.43 -2.08
C TRP A 30 1.92 -12.98 -1.44
N PHE A 31 1.89 -11.71 -1.07
CA PHE A 31 0.71 -11.06 -0.54
C PHE A 31 0.43 -9.82 -1.38
N GLU A 32 -0.76 -9.76 -1.95
CA GLU A 32 -1.14 -8.78 -2.97
C GLU A 32 -2.30 -7.93 -2.48
N PHE A 33 -2.18 -6.64 -2.74
CA PHE A 33 -3.19 -5.64 -2.42
C PHE A 33 -3.46 -4.78 -3.64
N GLN A 34 -4.74 -4.46 -3.81
CA GLN A 34 -5.18 -3.45 -4.74
C GLN A 34 -5.94 -2.39 -3.95
N VAL A 35 -5.52 -1.13 -4.07
CA VAL A 35 -6.21 0.00 -3.48
C VAL A 35 -6.74 0.89 -4.60
N PRO A 36 -8.07 0.99 -4.80
CA PRO A 36 -8.66 1.87 -5.80
C PRO A 36 -8.23 3.33 -5.56
N LEU A 37 -7.90 4.06 -6.63
CA LEU A 37 -7.49 5.46 -6.53
C LEU A 37 -8.60 6.34 -5.93
N ALA A 38 -9.86 5.97 -6.15
CA ALA A 38 -11.02 6.67 -5.60
C ALA A 38 -11.12 6.61 -4.07
N GLU A 39 -10.45 5.65 -3.42
CA GLU A 39 -10.42 5.48 -1.96
C GLU A 39 -9.20 6.15 -1.33
N LEU A 40 -8.33 6.76 -2.15
CA LEU A 40 -7.10 7.40 -1.71
C LEU A 40 -7.29 8.90 -1.56
N ASP A 41 -6.94 9.41 -0.39
CA ASP A 41 -6.74 10.84 -0.18
C ASP A 41 -5.36 11.24 -0.74
N ILE A 42 -5.34 11.56 -2.03
CA ILE A 42 -4.12 11.97 -2.75
C ILE A 42 -4.01 13.49 -2.67
N VAL A 43 -3.24 13.97 -1.68
CA VAL A 43 -2.88 15.38 -1.61
C VAL A 43 -1.76 15.65 -2.62
N GLU A 44 -2.11 16.18 -3.79
CA GLU A 44 -1.13 16.66 -4.75
C GLU A 44 -0.54 18.01 -4.30
N PRO A 45 0.80 18.13 -4.16
CA PRO A 45 1.43 19.43 -3.94
C PRO A 45 1.19 20.35 -5.14
N ARG A 46 0.86 21.63 -4.90
CA ARG A 46 0.66 22.62 -5.99
C ARG A 46 1.85 22.60 -6.97
N PRO A 47 1.60 22.53 -8.29
CA PRO A 47 2.66 22.36 -9.26
C PRO A 47 3.49 23.64 -9.38
N VAL A 48 4.79 23.53 -9.15
CA VAL A 48 5.75 24.59 -9.51
C VAL A 48 6.05 24.55 -11.02
N HIS A 49 6.01 23.37 -11.66
CA HIS A 49 6.26 23.16 -13.10
C HIS A 49 5.44 21.96 -13.66
N PRO A 50 4.95 22.01 -14.91
CA PRO A 50 4.05 20.99 -15.49
C PRO A 50 4.70 19.63 -15.80
N ARG A 51 5.99 19.61 -16.17
CA ARG A 51 6.72 18.40 -16.64
C ARG A 51 6.84 17.28 -15.60
N ASN A 52 6.68 17.60 -14.32
CA ASN A 52 6.84 16.62 -13.22
C ASN A 52 5.49 16.22 -12.59
N SER A 53 4.36 16.57 -13.21
CA SER A 53 3.02 16.27 -12.69
C SER A 53 2.77 14.76 -12.57
N GLN A 54 3.01 13.99 -13.63
CA GLN A 54 2.75 12.54 -13.65
C GLN A 54 3.61 11.75 -12.65
N THR A 55 4.93 12.00 -12.60
CA THR A 55 5.82 11.32 -11.64
C THR A 55 5.43 11.65 -10.19
N ARG A 56 5.06 12.91 -9.90
CA ARG A 56 4.61 13.31 -8.56
C ARG A 56 3.29 12.65 -8.19
N PHE A 57 2.33 12.59 -9.11
CA PHE A 57 1.08 11.87 -8.90
C PHE A 57 1.34 10.40 -8.56
N ILE A 58 2.17 9.71 -9.35
CA ILE A 58 2.52 8.31 -9.10
C ILE A 58 3.13 8.14 -7.71
N SER A 59 4.07 9.00 -7.31
CA SER A 59 4.66 8.95 -5.97
C SER A 59 3.64 9.23 -4.86
N ALA A 60 2.76 10.22 -5.04
CA ALA A 60 1.72 10.57 -4.08
C ALA A 60 0.69 9.45 -3.93
N ALA A 61 0.23 8.86 -5.04
CA ALA A 61 -0.67 7.72 -5.07
C ALA A 61 -0.06 6.50 -4.37
N LYS A 62 1.21 6.16 -4.65
CA LYS A 62 1.92 5.08 -3.94
C LYS A 62 1.96 5.31 -2.43
N LEU A 63 2.28 6.54 -2.00
CA LEU A 63 2.33 6.86 -0.57
C LEU A 63 0.94 6.84 0.08
N ALA A 64 -0.08 7.36 -0.59
CA ALA A 64 -1.46 7.34 -0.12
C ALA A 64 -1.96 5.89 0.04
N ALA A 65 -1.67 5.01 -0.94
CA ALA A 65 -1.98 3.59 -0.86
C ALA A 65 -1.26 2.90 0.30
N LEU A 66 0.04 3.14 0.50
CA LEU A 66 0.77 2.59 1.64
C LEU A 66 0.17 3.03 2.98
N ARG A 67 -0.24 4.31 3.10
CA ARG A 67 -0.91 4.82 4.30
C ARG A 67 -2.28 4.17 4.51
N HIS A 68 -3.05 3.99 3.43
CA HIS A 68 -4.33 3.31 3.48
C HIS A 68 -4.17 1.86 3.96
N LEU A 69 -3.24 1.11 3.36
CA LEU A 69 -2.93 -0.26 3.75
C LEU A 69 -2.47 -0.35 5.21
N TYR A 70 -1.59 0.55 5.64
CA TYR A 70 -1.13 0.60 7.02
C TYR A 70 -2.29 0.76 8.02
N LYS A 71 -3.23 1.66 7.73
CA LYS A 71 -4.41 1.87 8.58
C LYS A 71 -5.32 0.64 8.60
N MET A 72 -5.61 0.07 7.44
CA MET A 72 -6.49 -1.10 7.31
C MET A 72 -5.91 -2.32 8.03
N ILE A 73 -4.64 -2.65 7.77
CA ILE A 73 -3.95 -3.76 8.44
C ILE A 73 -3.86 -3.50 9.95
N GLY A 74 -3.55 -2.27 10.36
CA GLY A 74 -3.49 -1.90 11.78
C GLY A 74 -4.83 -2.10 12.48
N ALA A 75 -5.94 -1.67 11.87
CA ALA A 75 -7.29 -1.86 12.40
C ALA A 75 -7.65 -3.35 12.52
N GLU A 76 -7.28 -4.14 11.52
CA GLU A 76 -7.54 -5.58 11.51
C GLU A 76 -6.73 -6.33 12.57
N ILE A 77 -5.45 -5.95 12.77
CA ILE A 77 -4.63 -6.51 13.87
C ILE A 77 -5.27 -6.23 15.23
N VAL A 78 -5.76 -5.01 15.46
CA VAL A 78 -6.46 -4.65 16.71
C VAL A 78 -7.72 -5.50 16.88
N ARG A 79 -8.53 -5.63 15.83
CA ARG A 79 -9.74 -6.46 15.83
C ARG A 79 -9.44 -7.91 16.23
N LEU A 80 -8.43 -8.52 15.61
CA LEU A 80 -7.99 -9.89 15.91
C LEU A 80 -7.46 -10.04 17.34
N GLN A 81 -6.71 -9.06 17.84
CA GLN A 81 -6.24 -9.07 19.23
C GLN A 81 -7.39 -9.01 20.23
N ASP A 82 -8.43 -8.24 19.95
CA ASP A 82 -9.60 -8.12 20.82
C ASP A 82 -10.46 -9.39 20.79
N GLU A 83 -10.55 -10.09 19.66
CA GLU A 83 -11.19 -11.41 19.56
C GLU A 83 -10.46 -12.46 20.41
N LEU A 84 -9.13 -12.50 20.32
CA LEU A 84 -8.29 -13.42 21.11
C LEU A 84 -8.35 -13.16 22.62
N ARG A 85 -8.71 -11.93 23.04
CA ARG A 85 -8.82 -11.54 24.45
C ARG A 85 -10.16 -11.85 25.08
N LYS A 86 -11.21 -12.14 24.31
CA LYS A 86 -12.49 -12.60 24.85
C LYS A 86 -12.36 -14.08 25.21
N PRO A 87 -12.27 -14.44 26.50
CA PRO A 87 -12.41 -15.84 26.88
C PRO A 87 -13.86 -16.24 26.59
N GLU A 88 -14.06 -17.46 26.08
CA GLU A 88 -15.39 -18.08 25.99
C GLU A 88 -16.13 -18.04 27.34
#